data_AF-A0A536XML3-F1
#
_entry.id   AF-A0A536XML3-F1
#
_cell.length_a   1.000
_cell.length_b   1.000
_cell.length_c   1.000
_cell.angle_alpha   90.00
_cell.angle_beta   90.00
_cell.angle_gamma   90.00
#
_symmetry.space_group_name_H-M   'P 1'
#
loop_
_entity.id
_entity.type
_entity.pdbx_description
1 polymer ?
#
loop_
_entity_poly.entity_id
_entity_poly.type
_entity_poly.pdbx_seq_one_letter_code
_entity_poly.pdbx_strand_id
1 'polypeptide(L)' 'MLVHPNFDPVAISLGPIAIRWYGLMYLVGFAVSYGLGRLRIARAMAGRVT' A
#
# COMPACT_ATOMS: atom_id res chain seq x y z
N MET A 1 31.71 6.76 -9.26
CA MET A 1 31.11 6.37 -7.97
C MET A 1 29.64 6.78 -8.00
N LEU A 2 28.68 5.87 -7.74
CA LEU A 2 27.28 6.26 -7.57
C LEU A 2 27.10 6.81 -6.16
N VAL A 3 26.83 8.11 -6.05
CA VAL A 3 26.46 8.75 -4.79
C VAL A 3 25.00 8.41 -4.50
N HIS A 4 24.72 7.90 -3.30
CA HIS A 4 23.34 7.65 -2.90
C HIS A 4 22.59 8.99 -2.82
N PRO A 5 21.47 9.15 -3.55
CA PRO A 5 20.66 10.35 -3.42
C PRO A 5 20.06 10.39 -2.01
N ASN A 6 20.26 11.49 -1.28
CA ASN A 6 19.62 11.68 0.02
C ASN A 6 18.12 11.93 -0.18
N PHE A 7 17.32 10.87 -0.14
CA PHE A 7 15.87 10.97 -0.17
C PHE A 7 15.33 11.36 1.21
N ASP A 8 14.42 12.34 1.24
CA ASP A 8 13.69 12.68 2.46
C ASP A 8 12.73 11.54 2.83
N PRO A 9 12.86 10.93 4.03
CA PRO A 9 11.98 9.85 4.45
C PRO A 9 10.53 10.31 4.73
N VAL A 10 10.30 11.62 4.88
CA VAL A 10 8.98 12.20 5.12
C VAL A 10 8.28 12.44 3.79
N ALA A 11 7.13 11.80 3.62
CA ALA A 11 6.29 11.99 2.45
C ALA A 11 5.39 13.22 2.60
N ILE A 12 4.76 13.35 3.78
CA ILE A 12 3.82 14.42 4.09
C ILE A 12 4.01 14.81 5.56
N SER A 13 4.07 16.10 5.85
CA SER A 13 4.13 16.63 7.21
C SER A 13 2.84 17.41 7.53
N LEU A 14 2.12 16.99 8.56
CA LEU A 14 0.98 17.71 9.14
C LEU A 14 1.36 18.18 10.54
N GLY A 15 1.93 19.38 10.64
CA GLY A 15 2.36 19.98 11.91
C GLY A 15 3.35 19.05 12.65
N PRO A 16 3.01 18.54 13.85
CA PRO A 16 3.88 17.62 14.60
C PRO A 16 3.90 16.18 14.06
N ILE A 17 3.04 15.84 13.08
CA ILE A 17 2.89 14.47 12.56
C ILE A 17 3.58 14.35 11.19
N ALA A 18 4.63 13.53 11.12
CA ALA A 18 5.33 13.21 9.88
C ALA A 18 4.92 11.83 9.36
N ILE A 19 4.25 11.80 8.20
CA ILE A 19 3.94 10.58 7.47
C ILE A 19 5.15 10.20 6.63
N ARG A 20 5.64 8.98 6.79
CA ARG A 20 6.85 8.49 6.13
C ARG A 20 6.53 7.55 4.97
N TRP A 21 7.42 7.52 3.97
CA TRP A 21 7.25 6.67 2.78
C TRP A 21 7.09 5.19 3.10
N TYR A 22 7.83 4.66 4.09
CA TYR A 22 7.70 3.26 4.48
C TYR A 22 6.28 2.93 4.95
N GLY A 23 5.65 3.85 5.70
CA GLY A 23 4.30 3.67 6.23
C GLY A 23 3.28 3.64 5.10
N LEU A 24 3.43 4.55 4.13
CA LEU A 24 2.62 4.57 2.93
C LEU A 24 2.76 3.28 2.11
N MET A 25 3.98 2.76 1.95
CA MET A 25 4.20 1.51 1.22
C MET A 25 3.52 0.31 1.91
N TYR A 26 3.55 0.23 3.24
CA TYR A 26 2.80 -0.80 3.96
C TYR A 26 1.28 -0.67 3.73
N LEU A 27 0.75 0.56 3.78
CA LEU A 27 -0.68 0.80 3.53
C LEU A 27 -1.08 0.39 2.11
N VAL A 28 -0.25 0.73 1.11
CA VAL A 28 -0.49 0.33 -0.28
C VAL A 28 -0.48 -1.18 -0.43
N GLY A 29 0.54 -1.87 0.11
CA GLY A 29 0.62 -3.33 0.06
C GLY A 29 -0.58 -4.02 0.72
N PHE A 30 -1.00 -3.50 1.87
CA PHE A 30 -2.21 -3.97 2.56
C PHE A 30 -3.48 -3.73 1.72
N ALA A 31 -3.66 -2.53 1.17
CA ALA A 31 -4.83 -2.20 0.35
C ALA A 31 -4.93 -3.09 -0.90
N VAL A 32 -3.80 -3.33 -1.58
CA VAL A 32 -3.73 -4.19 -2.77
C VAL A 32 -4.06 -5.64 -2.41
N SER A 33 -3.41 -6.20 -1.38
CA SER A 33 -3.65 -7.59 -0.96
C SER A 33 -5.08 -7.81 -0.48
N TYR A 34 -5.62 -6.88 0.31
CA TYR A 34 -7.01 -6.90 0.77
C TYR A 34 -8.00 -6.80 -0.40
N GLY A 35 -7.80 -5.86 -1.32
CA GLY A 35 -8.66 -5.68 -2.50
C GLY A 35 -8.65 -6.90 -3.42
N LEU A 36 -7.47 -7.46 -3.68
CA LEU A 36 -7.32 -8.69 -4.46
C LEU A 36 -7.96 -9.89 -3.78
N GLY A 37 -7.87 -9.99 -2.45
CA GLY A 37 -8.55 -11.04 -1.67
C GLY A 37 -10.07 -10.95 -1.83
N ARG A 38 -10.64 -9.75 -1.68
CA ARG A 38 -12.09 -9.52 -1.89
C ARG A 38 -12.53 -9.85 -3.31
N LEU A 39 -11.77 -9.43 -4.32
CA LEU A 39 -12.06 -9.74 -5.71
C LEU A 39 -12.07 -11.24 -5.98
N ARG A 40 -11.09 -11.98 -5.43
CA ARG A 40 -11.01 -13.43 -5.56
C ARG A 40 -12.18 -14.14 -4.88
N ILE A 41 -12.56 -13.72 -3.67
CA ILE A 41 -13.71 -14.27 -2.96
C ILE A 41 -14.99 -14.03 -3.76
N ALA A 42 -15.22 -12.81 -4.25
CA ALA A 42 -16.39 -12.48 -5.06
C ALA A 42 -16.48 -13.34 -6.33
N ARG A 43 -15.36 -13.54 -7.04
CA ARG A 43 -15.30 -14.43 -8.22
C ARG A 43 -15.56 -15.89 -7.87
N ALA A 44 -14.99 -16.38 -6.77
CA ALA A 44 -15.20 -17.75 -6.31
C ALA A 44 -16.66 -18.02 -5.91
N MET A 45 -17.34 -17.02 -5.32
CA MET A 45 -18.76 -17.12 -5.00
C MET A 45 -19.64 -17.07 -6.25
N ALA A 46 -19.28 -16.23 -7.24
CA ALA A 46 -20.02 -16.14 -8.50
C ALA A 46 -19.99 -17.45 -9.31
N GLY A 47 -18.85 -18.15 -9.33
CA GLY A 47 -18.71 -19.45 -10.02
C GLY A 47 -19.32 -20.65 -9.30
N ARG A 48 -19.84 -20.48 -8.08
CA ARG A 48 -20.51 -21.55 -7.31
C ARG A 48 -22.03 -21.60 -7.50
N VAL A 49 -22.61 -20.64 -8.22
CA VAL A 49 -24.08 -20.48 -8.37
C VAL A 49 -24.57 -20.92 -9.77
N THR A 50 -23.67 -21.27 -10.69
CA THR A 50 -23.97 -21.94 -11.97
C THR A 50 -23.48 -23.37 -11.94
#